data_AF-A0A0K8RRQ9-F1
#
_entry.id   AF-A0A0K8RRQ9-F1
#
_cell.length_a   1.000
_cell.length_b   1.000
_cell.length_c   1.000
_cell.angle_alpha   90.00
_cell.angle_beta   90.00
_cell.angle_gamma   90.00
#
_symmetry.space_group_name_H-M   'P 1'
#
loop_
_entity.id
_entity.type
_entity.pdbx_description
1 polymer ?
#
loop_
_entity_poly.entity_id
_entity_poly.type
_entity_poly.pdbx_seq_one_letter_code
_entity_poly.pdbx_strand_id
1 'polypeptide(L)'
;HSIKIASKLCDMKLLMWIFCLIIFVSHGEGEGTRQVGVRMVLDEEYQKLFLKYHRNQNASLNVYLQAFLNSVNLFFRDIINPSLEFVLVDIYNMTRNESSKFLANNKSTDEYLYELQELAITHDFPSDDLVFLLHPYNLQGINEFQTSFFDGFCKTRGYGFGYDDARTFSGVTMAARQFARLLGANADNIAGCKDSTYLMANNRSSPNKHTLSVCSKRNIQNKLETIKNCSCLRTGSSRPVNSTYLPSDFLAEEDTCKLKNENYTFYNFGNGHTKAFVFNCSIACSEKGTRAWYAILAPDGTTSDECQLCLAGKCTKPRLDQDRRAGSGE
;
A
#
# COMPACT_ATOMS: atom_id res chain seq x y z
N HIS A 1 -18.71 -51.65 -57.16
CA HIS A 1 -18.69 -51.59 -55.68
C HIS A 1 -17.54 -50.69 -55.24
N SER A 2 -17.81 -49.81 -54.27
CA SER A 2 -16.84 -49.03 -53.47
C SER A 2 -16.15 -47.82 -54.11
N ILE A 3 -16.94 -46.83 -54.50
CA ILE A 3 -16.63 -45.41 -54.29
C ILE A 3 -17.41 -44.98 -53.05
N LYS A 4 -16.78 -44.92 -51.85
CA LYS A 4 -17.33 -44.22 -50.66
C LYS A 4 -16.42 -44.24 -49.41
N ILE A 5 -15.13 -43.92 -49.49
CA ILE A 5 -14.34 -43.61 -48.27
C ILE A 5 -13.29 -42.53 -48.59
N ALA A 6 -13.73 -41.31 -48.88
CA ALA A 6 -12.78 -40.18 -48.99
C ALA A 6 -13.37 -38.79 -48.67
N SER A 7 -14.65 -38.66 -48.30
CA SER A 7 -15.27 -37.33 -48.05
C SER A 7 -15.75 -37.10 -46.61
N LYS A 8 -15.29 -37.88 -45.63
CA LYS A 8 -15.70 -37.72 -44.22
C LYS A 8 -14.57 -37.35 -43.24
N LEU A 9 -13.34 -37.17 -43.72
CA LEU A 9 -12.22 -36.76 -42.86
C LEU A 9 -11.84 -35.27 -42.96
N CYS A 10 -12.44 -34.51 -43.87
CA CYS A 10 -12.10 -33.08 -44.04
C CYS A 10 -12.98 -32.13 -43.24
N ASP A 11 -14.15 -32.57 -42.76
CA ASP A 11 -15.10 -31.71 -42.02
C ASP A 11 -14.90 -31.69 -40.49
N MET A 12 -14.17 -32.67 -39.94
CA MET A 12 -13.93 -32.75 -38.49
C MET A 12 -12.80 -31.83 -38.02
N LYS A 13 -11.90 -31.38 -38.91
CA LYS A 13 -10.84 -30.43 -38.56
C LYS A 13 -11.35 -28.98 -38.49
N LEU A 14 -12.33 -28.62 -39.32
CA LEU A 14 -12.89 -27.27 -39.33
C LEU A 14 -13.79 -27.02 -38.11
N LEU A 15 -14.58 -28.01 -37.68
CA LEU A 15 -15.36 -27.91 -36.44
C LEU A 15 -14.47 -27.87 -35.18
N MET A 16 -13.34 -28.58 -35.17
CA MET A 16 -12.41 -28.56 -34.03
C MET A 16 -11.69 -27.21 -33.90
N TRP A 17 -11.43 -26.52 -35.02
CA TRP A 17 -10.88 -25.16 -35.00
C TRP A 17 -11.91 -24.11 -34.58
N ILE A 18 -13.18 -24.27 -34.98
CA ILE A 18 -14.28 -23.38 -34.55
C ILE A 18 -14.60 -23.58 -33.05
N PHE A 19 -14.55 -24.82 -32.53
CA PHE A 19 -14.68 -25.06 -31.10
C PHE A 19 -13.46 -24.56 -30.30
N CYS A 20 -12.24 -24.62 -30.85
CA CYS A 20 -11.10 -23.95 -30.21
C CYS A 20 -11.28 -22.43 -30.18
N LEU A 21 -11.74 -21.78 -31.26
CA LEU A 21 -11.98 -20.33 -31.27
C LEU A 21 -13.15 -19.90 -30.37
N ILE A 22 -14.16 -20.75 -30.15
CA ILE A 22 -15.29 -20.42 -29.28
C ILE A 22 -14.98 -20.73 -27.80
N ILE A 23 -14.13 -21.72 -27.50
CA ILE A 23 -13.69 -22.01 -26.11
C ILE A 23 -12.70 -20.95 -25.59
N PHE A 24 -11.96 -20.25 -26.46
CA PHE A 24 -11.14 -19.10 -26.07
C PHE A 24 -11.94 -17.80 -25.78
N VAL A 25 -13.28 -17.82 -25.92
CA VAL A 25 -14.12 -16.63 -25.67
C VAL A 25 -15.04 -16.78 -24.44
N SER A 26 -14.98 -17.88 -23.67
CA SER A 26 -15.86 -18.01 -22.49
C SER A 26 -15.29 -18.68 -21.26
N HIS A 27 -13.97 -18.87 -21.16
CA HIS A 27 -13.33 -19.05 -19.85
C HIS A 27 -12.71 -17.72 -19.46
N GLY A 28 -13.38 -16.99 -18.57
CA GLY A 28 -12.72 -15.98 -17.77
C GLY A 28 -11.66 -16.68 -16.92
N GLU A 29 -10.49 -16.91 -17.52
CA GLU A 29 -9.25 -17.07 -16.78
C GLU A 29 -9.16 -15.84 -15.89
N GLY A 30 -9.27 -16.04 -14.57
CA GLY A 30 -9.10 -14.95 -13.61
C GLY A 30 -7.80 -14.25 -13.95
N GLU A 31 -7.89 -13.00 -14.36
CA GLU A 31 -6.76 -12.24 -14.85
C GLU A 31 -5.71 -12.21 -13.72
N GLY A 32 -4.55 -12.83 -13.98
CA GLY A 32 -3.52 -13.07 -12.96
C GLY A 32 -3.10 -11.77 -12.27
N THR A 33 -2.54 -11.88 -11.06
CA THR A 33 -2.07 -10.71 -10.31
C THR A 33 -1.07 -9.90 -11.13
N ARG A 34 -1.43 -8.63 -11.37
CA ARG A 34 -0.58 -7.64 -12.02
C ARG A 34 0.27 -6.95 -10.97
N GLN A 35 1.58 -7.00 -11.17
CA GLN A 35 2.53 -6.40 -10.23
C GLN A 35 3.09 -5.08 -10.77
N VAL A 36 3.02 -4.04 -9.95
CA VAL A 36 3.69 -2.75 -10.17
C VAL A 36 4.98 -2.74 -9.37
N GLY A 37 6.11 -2.64 -10.04
CA GLY A 37 7.39 -2.49 -9.35
C GLY A 37 7.56 -1.09 -8.80
N VAL A 38 7.93 -1.00 -7.53
CA VAL A 38 8.18 0.24 -6.82
C VAL A 38 9.67 0.35 -6.50
N ARG A 39 10.29 1.40 -7.03
CA ARG A 39 11.64 1.83 -6.66
C ARG A 39 11.52 2.89 -5.58
N MET A 40 12.02 2.57 -4.40
CA MET A 40 12.03 3.53 -3.28
C MET A 40 13.27 4.40 -3.38
N VAL A 41 13.08 5.72 -3.40
CA VAL A 41 14.16 6.69 -3.27
C VAL A 41 14.16 7.17 -1.83
N LEU A 42 15.32 7.17 -1.17
CA LEU A 42 15.42 7.51 0.25
C LEU A 42 16.34 8.70 0.44
N ASP A 43 15.81 9.72 1.09
CA ASP A 43 16.60 10.84 1.57
C ASP A 43 17.69 10.39 2.59
N GLU A 44 18.82 11.11 2.65
CA GLU A 44 19.92 10.82 3.57
C GLU A 44 19.47 10.81 5.05
N GLU A 45 18.62 11.75 5.47
CA GLU A 45 18.13 11.80 6.85
C GLU A 45 17.15 10.66 7.13
N TYR A 46 16.33 10.28 6.14
CA TYR A 46 15.48 9.10 6.24
C TYR A 46 16.31 7.84 6.57
N GLN A 47 17.42 7.66 5.86
CA GLN A 47 18.34 6.53 6.09
C GLN A 47 18.95 6.57 7.50
N LYS A 48 19.36 7.75 7.97
CA LYS A 48 19.90 7.92 9.34
C LYS A 48 18.85 7.61 10.41
N LEU A 49 17.62 8.06 10.22
CA LEU A 49 16.52 7.78 11.14
C LEU A 49 16.18 6.30 11.19
N PHE A 50 16.11 5.63 10.03
CA PHE A 50 15.92 4.18 9.99
C PHE A 50 16.99 3.46 10.83
N LEU A 51 18.28 3.78 10.60
CA LEU A 51 19.38 3.19 11.37
C LEU A 51 19.26 3.51 12.87
N LYS A 52 18.88 4.73 13.23
CA LYS A 52 18.70 5.16 14.62
C LYS A 52 17.61 4.34 15.33
N TYR A 53 16.45 4.16 14.70
CA TYR A 53 15.29 3.52 15.32
C TYR A 53 15.38 1.99 15.29
N HIS A 54 15.96 1.42 14.24
CA HIS A 54 15.95 -0.02 14.01
C HIS A 54 17.32 -0.70 14.21
N ARG A 55 18.36 0.00 14.71
CA ARG A 55 19.71 -0.57 14.96
C ARG A 55 19.74 -1.86 15.78
N ASN A 56 18.78 -2.02 16.70
CA ASN A 56 18.71 -3.16 17.62
C ASN A 56 17.74 -4.25 17.12
N GLN A 57 17.11 -4.05 15.97
CA GLN A 57 16.20 -5.00 15.36
C GLN A 57 16.94 -5.83 14.32
N ASN A 58 16.54 -7.09 14.14
CA ASN A 58 17.16 -7.98 13.15
C ASN A 58 16.69 -7.71 11.70
N ALA A 59 15.73 -6.81 11.51
CA ALA A 59 15.15 -6.52 10.20
C ALA A 59 15.98 -5.48 9.42
N SER A 60 16.30 -5.77 8.16
CA SER A 60 17.01 -4.84 7.28
C SER A 60 16.08 -3.76 6.72
N LEU A 61 16.65 -2.70 6.14
CA LEU A 61 15.91 -1.64 5.45
C LEU A 61 14.97 -2.20 4.37
N ASN A 62 15.42 -3.20 3.61
CA ASN A 62 14.61 -3.85 2.59
C ASN A 62 13.37 -4.52 3.20
N VAL A 63 13.51 -5.14 4.38
CA VAL A 63 12.39 -5.76 5.09
C VAL A 63 11.42 -4.70 5.60
N TYR A 64 11.92 -3.58 6.11
CA TYR A 64 11.09 -2.44 6.54
C TYR A 64 10.27 -1.87 5.37
N LEU A 65 10.92 -1.58 4.24
CA LEU A 65 10.23 -1.04 3.06
C LEU A 65 9.26 -2.05 2.44
N GLN A 66 9.56 -3.35 2.53
CA GLN A 66 8.61 -4.39 2.14
C GLN A 66 7.38 -4.41 3.06
N ALA A 67 7.57 -4.29 4.38
CA ALA A 67 6.44 -4.17 5.33
C ALA A 67 5.61 -2.92 5.06
N PHE A 68 6.26 -1.80 4.73
CA PHE A 68 5.60 -0.56 4.29
C PHE A 68 4.72 -0.82 3.05
N LEU A 69 5.26 -1.46 2.01
CA LEU A 69 4.49 -1.81 0.81
C LEU A 69 3.39 -2.85 1.06
N ASN A 70 3.61 -3.80 1.97
CA ASN A 70 2.57 -4.75 2.37
C ASN A 70 1.37 -4.01 2.95
N SER A 71 1.60 -3.01 3.81
CA SER A 71 0.52 -2.15 4.30
C SER A 71 -0.12 -1.30 3.20
N VAL A 72 0.66 -0.75 2.26
CA VAL A 72 0.10 -0.04 1.09
C VAL A 72 -0.82 -0.96 0.26
N ASN A 73 -0.41 -2.20 0.02
CA ASN A 73 -1.19 -3.20 -0.74
C ASN A 73 -2.57 -3.47 -0.12
N LEU A 74 -2.71 -3.36 1.21
CA LEU A 74 -4.00 -3.56 1.88
C LEU A 74 -5.08 -2.56 1.42
N PHE A 75 -4.71 -1.37 0.94
CA PHE A 75 -5.65 -0.38 0.42
C PHE A 75 -6.23 -0.78 -0.96
N PHE A 76 -5.53 -1.64 -1.68
CA PHE A 76 -5.86 -2.09 -3.04
C PHE A 76 -6.44 -3.51 -3.08
N ARG A 77 -6.52 -4.21 -1.93
CA ARG A 77 -6.96 -5.61 -1.81
C ARG A 77 -8.35 -5.92 -2.39
N ASP A 78 -9.21 -4.90 -2.51
CA ASP A 78 -10.56 -5.04 -3.06
C ASP A 78 -10.59 -4.95 -4.60
N ILE A 79 -9.45 -4.71 -5.25
CA ILE A 79 -9.30 -4.77 -6.71
C ILE A 79 -8.93 -6.22 -7.06
N ILE A 80 -9.90 -6.98 -7.57
CA ILE A 80 -9.78 -8.43 -7.75
C ILE A 80 -9.52 -8.83 -9.21
N ASN A 81 -10.02 -8.05 -10.17
CA ASN A 81 -9.92 -8.36 -11.59
C ASN A 81 -9.53 -7.11 -12.40
N PRO A 82 -8.29 -7.03 -12.92
CA PRO A 82 -7.15 -7.84 -12.47
C PRO A 82 -6.78 -7.50 -11.03
N SER A 83 -6.25 -8.46 -10.27
CA SER A 83 -5.69 -8.15 -8.95
C SER A 83 -4.39 -7.35 -9.07
N LEU A 84 -4.13 -6.47 -8.11
CA LEU A 84 -3.00 -5.54 -8.12
C LEU A 84 -2.12 -5.71 -6.88
N GLU A 85 -0.81 -5.78 -7.09
CA GLU A 85 0.20 -5.81 -6.02
C GLU A 85 1.35 -4.86 -6.36
N PHE A 86 1.78 -4.07 -5.38
CA PHE A 86 3.00 -3.27 -5.44
C PHE A 86 4.14 -4.07 -4.82
N VAL A 87 5.25 -4.19 -5.55
CA VAL A 87 6.42 -4.98 -5.14
C VAL A 87 7.67 -4.10 -5.11
N LEU A 88 8.50 -4.24 -4.08
CA LEU A 88 9.78 -3.52 -4.01
C LEU A 88 10.73 -4.11 -5.05
N VAL A 89 11.21 -3.30 -5.98
CA VAL A 89 12.13 -3.76 -7.03
C VAL A 89 13.56 -3.26 -6.84
N ASP A 90 13.71 -2.08 -6.24
CA ASP A 90 15.00 -1.51 -5.95
C ASP A 90 14.90 -0.37 -4.91
N ILE A 91 16.05 0.00 -4.34
CA ILE A 91 16.19 1.11 -3.40
C ILE A 91 17.34 1.98 -3.88
N TYR A 92 17.06 3.28 -4.06
CA TYR A 92 18.09 4.27 -4.31
C TYR A 92 18.28 5.16 -3.08
N ASN A 93 19.48 5.11 -2.51
CA ASN A 93 19.88 5.96 -1.41
C ASN A 93 20.49 7.26 -1.94
N MET A 94 19.82 8.38 -1.71
CA MET A 94 20.34 9.69 -2.12
C MET A 94 21.65 9.99 -1.38
N THR A 95 22.58 10.59 -2.12
CA THR A 95 23.78 11.19 -1.54
C THR A 95 23.40 12.46 -0.76
N ARG A 96 24.28 12.87 0.16
CA ARG A 96 24.11 14.13 0.89
C ARG A 96 23.88 15.34 -0.02
N ASN A 97 24.57 15.40 -1.15
CA ASN A 97 24.44 16.51 -2.11
C ASN A 97 23.09 16.49 -2.81
N GLU A 98 22.59 15.30 -3.19
CA GLU A 98 21.27 15.14 -3.78
C GLU A 98 20.16 15.49 -2.79
N SER A 99 20.25 15.00 -1.56
CA SER A 99 19.32 15.35 -0.48
C SER A 99 19.31 16.86 -0.22
N SER A 100 20.49 17.46 -0.11
CA SER A 100 20.62 18.91 0.09
C SER A 100 20.02 19.71 -1.08
N LYS A 101 20.22 19.26 -2.32
CA LYS A 101 19.65 19.89 -3.51
C LYS A 101 18.12 19.77 -3.52
N PHE A 102 17.59 18.57 -3.25
CA PHE A 102 16.15 18.32 -3.20
C PHE A 102 15.48 19.24 -2.17
N LEU A 103 16.06 19.34 -0.97
CA LEU A 103 15.52 20.15 0.13
C LEU A 103 15.83 21.64 0.02
N ALA A 104 16.70 22.07 -0.89
CA ALA A 104 17.04 23.48 -1.04
C ALA A 104 15.80 24.28 -1.48
N ASN A 105 15.47 25.34 -0.74
CA ASN A 105 14.40 26.30 -1.02
C ASN A 105 12.96 25.82 -0.78
N ASN A 106 12.07 26.80 -0.61
CA ASN A 106 10.62 26.60 -0.49
C ASN A 106 10.03 26.38 -1.90
N LYS A 107 10.18 25.17 -2.43
CA LYS A 107 9.70 24.81 -3.77
C LYS A 107 8.20 24.50 -3.75
N SER A 108 7.55 24.73 -4.87
CA SER A 108 6.22 24.22 -5.15
C SER A 108 6.21 22.69 -5.25
N THR A 109 5.04 22.07 -5.10
CA THR A 109 4.89 20.61 -5.22
C THR A 109 5.36 20.08 -6.58
N ASP A 110 5.09 20.81 -7.66
CA ASP A 110 5.49 20.43 -9.01
C ASP A 110 7.01 20.47 -9.19
N GLU A 111 7.69 21.48 -8.64
CA GLU A 111 9.15 21.57 -8.69
C GLU A 111 9.82 20.38 -8.00
N TYR A 112 9.33 19.93 -6.84
CA TYR A 112 9.83 18.71 -6.20
C TYR A 112 9.62 17.46 -7.07
N LEU A 113 8.49 17.35 -7.77
CA LEU A 113 8.24 16.23 -8.68
C LEU A 113 9.19 16.23 -9.87
N TYR A 114 9.41 17.39 -10.50
CA TYR A 114 10.33 17.50 -11.62
C TYR A 114 11.77 17.24 -11.17
N GLU A 115 12.19 17.66 -9.98
CA GLU A 115 13.52 17.32 -9.48
C GLU A 115 13.70 15.82 -9.23
N LEU A 116 12.68 15.14 -8.70
CA LEU A 116 12.72 13.68 -8.55
C LEU A 116 12.78 12.98 -9.92
N GLN A 117 12.07 13.51 -10.92
CA GLN A 117 12.16 13.02 -12.30
C GLN A 117 13.58 13.23 -12.88
N GLU A 118 14.16 14.41 -12.72
CA GLU A 118 15.53 14.71 -13.20
C GLU A 118 16.58 13.83 -12.49
N LEU A 119 16.42 13.57 -11.19
CA LEU A 119 17.26 12.61 -10.46
C LEU A 119 17.16 11.22 -11.10
N ALA A 120 15.95 10.75 -11.36
CA ALA A 120 15.72 9.44 -11.96
C ALA A 120 16.30 9.32 -13.38
N ILE A 121 16.23 10.38 -14.18
CA ILE A 121 16.86 10.46 -15.51
C ILE A 121 18.38 10.43 -15.37
N THR A 122 18.94 11.19 -14.44
CA THR A 122 20.40 11.26 -14.20
C THR A 122 21.00 9.91 -13.82
N HIS A 123 20.21 9.07 -13.13
CA HIS A 123 20.62 7.74 -12.67
C HIS A 123 20.05 6.59 -13.50
N ASP A 124 19.53 6.89 -14.70
CA ASP A 124 19.02 5.89 -15.66
C ASP A 124 18.01 4.90 -15.05
N PHE A 125 17.09 5.39 -14.20
CA PHE A 125 16.07 4.53 -13.63
C PHE A 125 15.15 3.95 -14.71
N PRO A 126 14.76 2.66 -14.63
CA PRO A 126 13.83 2.07 -15.59
C PRO A 126 12.49 2.82 -15.61
N SER A 127 12.03 3.21 -16.80
CA SER A 127 10.75 3.92 -16.98
C SER A 127 9.50 3.09 -16.63
N ASP A 128 9.69 1.77 -16.46
CA ASP A 128 8.64 0.81 -16.14
C ASP A 128 8.39 0.69 -14.63
N ASP A 129 9.27 1.27 -13.81
CA ASP A 129 9.12 1.30 -12.36
C ASP A 129 8.31 2.54 -11.92
N LEU A 130 7.50 2.37 -10.87
CA LEU A 130 6.97 3.48 -10.10
C LEU A 130 8.08 3.95 -9.15
N VAL A 131 8.48 5.22 -9.25
CA VAL A 131 9.53 5.79 -8.40
C VAL A 131 8.88 6.61 -7.28
N PHE A 132 9.17 6.26 -6.03
CA PHE A 132 8.58 6.94 -4.87
C PHE A 132 9.65 7.38 -3.87
N LEU A 133 9.73 8.67 -3.60
CA LEU A 133 10.65 9.24 -2.60
C LEU A 133 10.01 9.26 -1.21
N LEU A 134 10.72 8.74 -0.22
CA LEU A 134 10.40 8.90 1.20
C LEU A 134 11.36 9.91 1.85
N HIS A 135 10.79 10.86 2.60
CA HIS A 135 11.55 11.88 3.33
C HIS A 135 10.97 12.10 4.75
N PRO A 136 11.77 12.50 5.74
CA PRO A 136 11.30 12.71 7.11
C PRO A 136 10.92 14.16 7.42
N TYR A 137 10.86 15.02 6.40
CA TYR A 137 10.60 16.45 6.58
C TYR A 137 9.13 16.83 6.39
N ASN A 138 8.64 17.75 7.21
CA ASN A 138 7.38 18.44 6.95
C ASN A 138 7.63 19.61 5.99
N LEU A 139 7.41 19.37 4.70
CA LEU A 139 7.61 20.37 3.65
C LEU A 139 6.43 21.37 3.67
N GLN A 140 6.73 22.65 3.95
CA GLN A 140 5.71 23.69 4.01
C GLN A 140 5.17 24.05 2.62
N GLY A 141 3.88 24.40 2.54
CA GLY A 141 3.26 24.81 1.27
C GLY A 141 3.03 23.67 0.27
N ILE A 142 3.30 22.42 0.65
CA ILE A 142 3.04 21.26 -0.19
C ILE A 142 1.56 20.90 -0.16
N ASN A 143 0.99 20.75 -1.36
CA ASN A 143 -0.28 20.08 -1.50
C ASN A 143 -0.03 18.57 -1.53
N GLU A 144 -0.15 17.91 -0.38
CA GLU A 144 0.02 16.44 -0.27
C GLU A 144 -0.87 15.66 -1.26
N PHE A 145 -1.97 16.22 -1.73
CA PHE A 145 -2.80 15.55 -2.74
C PHE A 145 -2.15 15.54 -4.13
N GLN A 146 -1.15 16.37 -4.37
CA GLN A 146 -0.49 16.56 -5.66
C GLN A 146 0.99 16.14 -5.63
N THR A 147 1.46 15.43 -4.59
CA THR A 147 2.84 14.92 -4.50
C THR A 147 3.09 13.71 -5.39
N SER A 148 2.33 13.57 -6.48
CA SER A 148 2.54 12.60 -7.54
C SER A 148 1.93 13.09 -8.84
N PHE A 149 2.54 12.72 -9.96
CA PHE A 149 1.95 12.96 -11.26
C PHE A 149 0.68 12.11 -11.43
N PHE A 150 -0.41 12.76 -11.83
CA PHE A 150 -1.66 12.07 -12.11
C PHE A 150 -1.54 11.18 -13.35
N ASP A 151 -2.00 9.94 -13.25
CA ASP A 151 -1.95 8.94 -14.34
C ASP A 151 -0.55 8.83 -14.99
N GLY A 152 0.48 8.96 -14.14
CA GLY A 152 1.88 8.99 -14.54
C GLY A 152 2.52 7.61 -14.68
N PHE A 153 1.96 6.57 -14.07
CA PHE A 153 2.52 5.22 -14.11
C PHE A 153 2.52 4.64 -15.53
N CYS A 154 3.60 3.93 -15.89
CA CYS A 154 3.85 3.41 -17.22
C CYS A 154 3.79 4.49 -18.32
N LYS A 155 4.25 5.69 -17.97
CA LYS A 155 4.51 6.83 -18.85
C LYS A 155 5.81 7.48 -18.39
N THR A 156 6.21 8.57 -19.04
CA THR A 156 7.40 9.35 -18.66
C THR A 156 7.29 10.11 -17.33
N ARG A 157 6.28 9.84 -16.49
CA ARG A 157 5.94 10.60 -15.27
C ARG A 157 5.57 9.71 -14.08
N GLY A 158 6.15 8.52 -13.96
CA GLY A 158 5.85 7.55 -12.89
C GLY A 158 6.37 7.91 -11.49
N TYR A 159 6.33 9.19 -11.10
CA TYR A 159 7.02 9.73 -9.92
C TYR A 159 6.06 10.27 -8.86
N GLY A 160 6.40 10.04 -7.59
CA GLY A 160 5.75 10.67 -6.45
C GLY A 160 6.66 10.73 -5.22
N PHE A 161 6.23 11.48 -4.21
CA PHE A 161 6.95 11.56 -2.94
C PHE A 161 5.99 11.67 -1.76
N GLY A 162 6.49 11.35 -0.58
CA GLY A 162 5.76 11.50 0.67
C GLY A 162 6.64 11.50 1.90
N TYR A 163 6.14 12.17 2.93
CA TYR A 163 6.62 12.08 4.29
C TYR A 163 6.45 10.67 4.90
N ASP A 164 7.52 10.14 5.49
CA ASP A 164 7.51 9.02 6.43
C ASP A 164 8.62 9.24 7.48
N ASP A 165 8.34 8.88 8.73
CA ASP A 165 9.26 9.10 9.86
C ASP A 165 10.30 8.00 10.05
N ALA A 166 10.34 7.00 9.15
CA ALA A 166 11.22 5.83 9.21
C ALA A 166 11.09 5.02 10.50
N ARG A 167 9.96 5.16 11.21
CA ARG A 167 9.72 4.52 12.51
C ARG A 167 8.33 3.92 12.60
N THR A 168 7.31 4.72 12.35
CA THR A 168 5.91 4.38 12.65
C THR A 168 5.09 4.04 11.42
N PHE A 169 5.73 3.95 10.24
CA PHE A 169 5.04 3.75 8.95
C PHE A 169 4.02 4.87 8.66
N SER A 170 4.29 6.07 9.17
CA SER A 170 3.42 7.25 9.07
C SER A 170 3.08 7.63 7.63
N GLY A 171 3.94 7.29 6.66
CA GLY A 171 3.76 7.58 5.24
C GLY A 171 2.85 6.62 4.47
N VAL A 172 2.46 5.47 5.03
CA VAL A 172 1.74 4.40 4.30
C VAL A 172 0.46 4.91 3.63
N THR A 173 -0.37 5.66 4.37
CA THR A 173 -1.66 6.14 3.84
C THR A 173 -1.45 7.13 2.69
N MET A 174 -0.43 7.98 2.79
CA MET A 174 -0.09 8.92 1.73
C MET A 174 0.49 8.22 0.52
N ALA A 175 1.40 7.25 0.70
CA ALA A 175 1.94 6.46 -0.40
C ALA A 175 0.82 5.72 -1.15
N ALA A 176 -0.09 5.05 -0.44
CA ALA A 176 -1.27 4.42 -1.05
C ALA A 176 -2.10 5.42 -1.86
N ARG A 177 -2.30 6.62 -1.34
CA ARG A 177 -3.03 7.69 -2.04
C ARG A 177 -2.31 8.16 -3.31
N GLN A 178 -1.00 8.36 -3.25
CA GLN A 178 -0.20 8.76 -4.42
C GLN A 178 -0.12 7.64 -5.46
N PHE A 179 -0.05 6.38 -5.04
CA PHE A 179 -0.04 5.23 -5.96
C PHE A 179 -1.37 5.12 -6.70
N ALA A 180 -2.49 5.34 -6.00
CA ALA A 180 -3.80 5.41 -6.63
C ALA A 180 -3.87 6.53 -7.69
N ARG A 181 -3.29 7.71 -7.40
CA ARG A 181 -3.22 8.83 -8.36
C ARG A 181 -2.34 8.52 -9.56
N LEU A 182 -1.18 7.91 -9.35
CA LEU A 182 -0.28 7.47 -10.42
C LEU A 182 -0.96 6.45 -11.35
N LEU A 183 -1.90 5.68 -10.81
CA LEU A 183 -2.78 4.76 -11.55
C LEU A 183 -4.10 5.40 -12.02
N GLY A 184 -4.21 6.72 -12.02
CA GLY A 184 -5.32 7.46 -12.62
C GLY A 184 -6.56 7.65 -11.73
N ALA A 185 -6.52 7.28 -10.44
CA ALA A 185 -7.60 7.62 -9.52
C ALA A 185 -7.57 9.13 -9.19
N ASN A 186 -8.62 9.85 -9.58
CA ASN A 186 -8.79 11.26 -9.23
C ASN A 186 -9.33 11.41 -7.80
N ALA A 187 -9.34 12.65 -7.30
CA ALA A 187 -10.08 12.99 -6.10
C ALA A 187 -11.55 12.59 -6.26
N ASP A 188 -12.13 11.96 -5.24
CA ASP A 188 -13.46 11.35 -5.39
C ASP A 188 -14.55 12.38 -5.74
N ASN A 189 -14.46 13.59 -5.20
CA ASN A 189 -15.39 14.68 -5.49
C ASN A 189 -15.32 15.18 -6.94
N ILE A 190 -14.23 14.93 -7.67
CA ILE A 190 -14.06 15.28 -9.08
C ILE A 190 -14.57 14.15 -9.99
N ALA A 191 -14.41 12.89 -9.58
CA ALA A 191 -14.76 11.71 -10.39
C ALA A 191 -16.26 11.34 -10.38
N GLY A 192 -17.14 12.20 -9.84
CA GLY A 192 -18.56 11.91 -9.67
C GLY A 192 -18.89 11.07 -8.43
N CYS A 193 -17.90 10.65 -7.65
CA CYS A 193 -18.07 10.10 -6.30
C CYS A 193 -18.23 11.23 -5.28
N LYS A 194 -19.32 12.01 -5.41
CA LYS A 194 -19.66 13.09 -4.48
C LYS A 194 -19.78 12.56 -3.04
N ASP A 195 -19.35 13.35 -2.07
CA ASP A 195 -19.44 13.06 -0.63
C ASP A 195 -18.71 11.79 -0.17
N SER A 196 -17.72 11.34 -0.93
CA SER A 196 -16.87 10.22 -0.54
C SER A 196 -16.10 10.51 0.75
N THR A 197 -15.91 9.46 1.53
CA THR A 197 -15.09 9.44 2.75
C THR A 197 -13.90 8.48 2.60
N TYR A 198 -13.63 7.99 1.39
CA TYR A 198 -12.60 6.98 1.09
C TYR A 198 -11.20 7.59 0.96
N LEU A 199 -10.18 6.76 0.66
CA LEU A 199 -8.77 7.17 0.53
C LEU A 199 -8.56 8.42 -0.32
N MET A 200 -9.34 8.56 -1.40
CA MET A 200 -9.22 9.65 -2.37
C MET A 200 -10.09 10.87 -2.05
N ALA A 201 -10.76 10.89 -0.89
CA ALA A 201 -11.53 12.02 -0.40
C ALA A 201 -10.65 13.10 0.25
N ASN A 202 -11.08 14.37 0.20
CA ASN A 202 -10.35 15.46 0.86
C ASN A 202 -10.38 15.36 2.41
N ASN A 203 -11.30 14.57 2.98
CA ASN A 203 -11.38 14.35 4.42
C ASN A 203 -10.40 13.25 4.88
N ARG A 204 -9.32 13.66 5.55
CA ARG A 204 -8.26 12.76 6.08
C ARG A 204 -8.62 12.03 7.37
N SER A 205 -9.69 12.45 8.05
CA SER A 205 -10.11 11.88 9.35
C SER A 205 -11.20 10.83 9.23
N SER A 206 -11.60 10.51 8.00
CA SER A 206 -12.63 9.53 7.76
C SER A 206 -12.23 8.11 8.23
N PRO A 207 -13.16 7.33 8.80
CA PRO A 207 -12.93 5.91 9.08
C PRO A 207 -12.69 5.07 7.81
N ASN A 208 -13.16 5.52 6.65
CA ASN A 208 -13.02 4.82 5.37
C ASN A 208 -11.74 5.18 4.59
N LYS A 209 -10.86 6.03 5.15
CA LYS A 209 -9.61 6.48 4.51
C LYS A 209 -8.64 5.35 4.15
N HIS A 210 -8.84 4.16 4.70
CA HIS A 210 -8.05 2.95 4.44
C HIS A 210 -8.59 2.06 3.32
N THR A 211 -9.59 2.55 2.58
CA THR A 211 -10.23 1.81 1.49
C THR A 211 -10.45 2.73 0.30
N LEU A 212 -10.39 2.17 -0.91
CA LEU A 212 -10.70 2.89 -2.14
C LEU A 212 -12.22 2.95 -2.37
N SER A 213 -12.69 4.07 -2.93
CA SER A 213 -14.08 4.19 -3.39
C SER A 213 -14.30 3.32 -4.63
N VAL A 214 -15.57 3.07 -4.99
CA VAL A 214 -15.90 2.38 -6.25
C VAL A 214 -15.38 3.15 -7.47
N CYS A 215 -15.37 4.49 -7.45
CA CYS A 215 -14.81 5.29 -8.54
C CYS A 215 -13.30 5.10 -8.65
N SER A 216 -12.58 5.16 -7.53
CA SER A 216 -11.12 4.99 -7.54
C SER A 216 -10.74 3.60 -8.05
N LYS A 217 -11.43 2.55 -7.57
CA LYS A 217 -11.19 1.17 -8.04
C LYS A 217 -11.39 1.05 -9.55
N ARG A 218 -12.50 1.57 -10.08
CA ARG A 218 -12.79 1.53 -11.52
C ARG A 218 -11.73 2.26 -12.35
N ASN A 219 -11.28 3.44 -11.92
CA ASN A 219 -10.25 4.18 -12.63
C ASN A 219 -8.92 3.41 -12.68
N ILE A 220 -8.54 2.79 -11.55
CA ILE A 220 -7.33 1.97 -11.49
C ILE A 220 -7.48 0.73 -12.37
N GLN A 221 -8.61 0.02 -12.33
CA GLN A 221 -8.86 -1.15 -13.19
C GLN A 221 -8.77 -0.78 -14.67
N ASN A 222 -9.44 0.29 -15.10
CA ASN A 222 -9.35 0.79 -16.46
C ASN A 222 -7.90 1.14 -16.85
N LYS A 223 -7.13 1.75 -15.93
CA LYS A 223 -5.71 2.03 -16.16
C LYS A 223 -4.93 0.73 -16.37
N LEU A 224 -5.14 -0.28 -15.53
CA LEU A 224 -4.46 -1.56 -15.67
C LEU A 224 -4.80 -2.18 -17.04
N GLU A 225 -6.08 -2.29 -17.38
CA GLU A 225 -6.55 -2.84 -18.68
C GLU A 225 -5.97 -2.09 -19.90
N THR A 226 -5.71 -0.79 -19.78
CA THR A 226 -5.21 0.04 -20.89
C THR A 226 -3.69 0.08 -21.01
N ILE A 227 -2.93 -0.36 -19.99
CA ILE A 227 -1.47 -0.48 -20.10
C ILE A 227 -1.15 -1.58 -21.12
N LYS A 228 -0.74 -1.16 -22.31
CA LYS A 228 -0.32 -2.04 -23.41
C LYS A 228 1.12 -2.51 -23.28
N ASN A 229 1.96 -1.76 -22.56
CA ASN A 229 3.36 -2.12 -22.36
C ASN A 229 3.46 -3.22 -21.29
N CYS A 230 3.76 -4.44 -21.74
CA CYS A 230 3.88 -5.61 -20.86
C CYS A 230 5.04 -5.49 -19.86
N SER A 231 6.03 -4.63 -20.08
CA SER A 231 7.17 -4.51 -19.16
C SER A 231 6.84 -3.73 -17.87
N CYS A 232 5.86 -2.82 -17.91
CA CYS A 232 5.40 -2.08 -16.73
C CYS A 232 4.63 -2.96 -15.73
N LEU A 233 3.94 -3.99 -16.23
CA LEU A 233 3.12 -4.87 -15.42
C LEU A 233 3.77 -6.24 -15.36
N ARG A 234 4.44 -6.50 -14.25
CA ARG A 234 5.13 -7.76 -14.02
C ARG A 234 4.10 -8.87 -13.75
N THR A 235 4.40 -10.08 -14.20
CA THR A 235 3.61 -11.29 -13.92
C THR A 235 4.51 -12.30 -13.20
N GLY A 236 4.05 -12.84 -12.07
CA GLY A 236 4.73 -13.97 -11.41
C GLY A 236 6.12 -13.69 -10.81
N SER A 237 6.47 -12.44 -10.49
CA SER A 237 7.77 -12.16 -9.85
C SER A 237 7.84 -12.80 -8.47
N SER A 238 8.88 -13.59 -8.21
CA SER A 238 9.19 -14.10 -6.87
C SER A 238 9.42 -12.93 -5.92
N ARG A 239 8.73 -12.94 -4.78
CA ARG A 239 8.93 -12.01 -3.67
C ARG A 239 10.42 -11.98 -3.29
N PRO A 240 11.15 -10.85 -3.41
CA PRO A 240 12.55 -10.79 -3.00
C PRO A 240 12.75 -10.99 -1.49
N VAL A 241 11.67 -10.81 -0.72
CA VAL A 241 11.66 -10.84 0.75
C VAL A 241 10.38 -11.50 1.25
N ASN A 242 10.46 -12.20 2.39
CA ASN A 242 9.33 -12.86 3.03
C ASN A 242 8.17 -11.87 3.23
N SER A 243 7.05 -12.08 2.53
CA SER A 243 5.86 -11.19 2.51
C SER A 243 5.05 -11.18 3.81
N THR A 244 5.62 -11.74 4.87
CA THR A 244 4.93 -11.90 6.16
C THR A 244 5.14 -10.70 7.08
N TYR A 245 6.14 -9.86 6.82
CA TYR A 245 6.42 -8.71 7.69
C TYR A 245 5.35 -7.62 7.55
N LEU A 246 4.90 -7.14 8.71
CA LEU A 246 3.96 -6.06 8.88
C LEU A 246 4.51 -5.04 9.89
N PRO A 247 4.00 -3.79 9.90
CA PRO A 247 4.40 -2.77 10.87
C PRO A 247 4.46 -3.22 12.33
N SER A 248 3.57 -4.13 12.77
CA SER A 248 3.60 -4.68 14.12
C SER A 248 4.90 -5.41 14.46
N ASP A 249 5.58 -6.03 13.49
CA ASP A 249 6.84 -6.75 13.74
C ASP A 249 7.99 -5.80 14.11
N PHE A 250 7.88 -4.53 13.72
CA PHE A 250 8.85 -3.48 14.03
C PHE A 250 8.50 -2.70 15.30
N LEU A 251 7.21 -2.71 15.68
CA LEU A 251 6.66 -1.89 16.77
C LEU A 251 6.24 -2.71 18.00
N ALA A 252 6.41 -4.04 17.97
CA ALA A 252 5.89 -4.96 19.00
C ALA A 252 6.38 -4.66 20.43
N GLU A 253 7.59 -4.14 20.56
CA GLU A 253 8.20 -3.80 21.86
C GLU A 253 8.03 -2.31 22.23
N GLU A 254 7.50 -1.49 21.32
CA GLU A 254 7.37 -0.06 21.52
C GLU A 254 5.97 0.30 22.05
N ASP A 255 5.93 1.22 23.01
CA ASP A 255 4.67 1.86 23.38
C ASP A 255 4.25 2.81 22.25
N THR A 256 3.34 2.34 21.39
CA THR A 256 2.90 3.09 20.20
C THR A 256 2.35 4.48 20.55
N CYS A 257 1.82 4.69 21.76
CA CYS A 257 1.38 6.01 22.21
C CYS A 257 2.57 6.94 22.47
N LYS A 258 3.67 6.43 23.07
CA LYS A 258 4.91 7.18 23.27
C LYS A 258 5.57 7.59 21.97
N LEU A 259 5.42 6.79 20.91
CA LEU A 259 5.96 7.10 19.58
C LEU A 259 5.35 8.37 18.99
N LYS A 260 4.06 8.60 19.27
CA LYS A 260 3.37 9.81 18.84
C LYS A 260 3.73 11.01 19.71
N ASN A 261 3.91 10.79 21.01
CA ASN A 261 4.32 11.82 21.96
C ASN A 261 4.86 11.16 23.25
N GLU A 262 6.07 11.53 23.67
CA GLU A 262 6.77 10.94 24.82
C GLU A 262 6.01 11.11 26.16
N ASN A 263 5.10 12.09 26.25
CA ASN A 263 4.23 12.32 27.41
C ASN A 263 3.03 11.38 27.46
N TYR A 264 2.83 10.55 26.44
CA TYR A 264 1.71 9.63 26.35
C TYR A 264 2.12 8.21 26.75
N THR A 265 1.13 7.39 27.06
CA THR A 265 1.28 5.97 27.37
C THR A 265 -0.05 5.29 27.06
N PHE A 266 -0.05 3.96 27.01
CA PHE A 266 -1.31 3.21 26.94
C PHE A 266 -2.26 3.60 28.07
N TYR A 267 -3.53 3.82 27.73
CA TYR A 267 -4.55 4.08 28.73
C TYR A 267 -4.87 2.79 29.50
N ASN A 268 -4.73 2.84 30.82
CA ASN A 268 -5.04 1.71 31.67
C ASN A 268 -6.51 1.78 32.12
N PHE A 269 -7.33 0.87 31.61
CA PHE A 269 -8.74 0.72 32.00
C PHE A 269 -8.94 0.09 33.41
N GLY A 270 -7.91 0.06 34.25
CA GLY A 270 -7.98 -0.44 35.63
C GLY A 270 -7.59 -1.91 35.81
N ASN A 271 -7.22 -2.60 34.73
CA ASN A 271 -7.00 -4.05 34.72
C ASN A 271 -5.52 -4.46 34.84
N GLY A 272 -4.60 -3.52 35.08
CA GLY A 272 -3.18 -3.83 35.25
C GLY A 272 -2.48 -4.35 33.98
N HIS A 273 -3.03 -4.03 32.80
CA HIS A 273 -2.41 -4.43 31.54
C HIS A 273 -1.00 -3.81 31.41
N THR A 274 0.01 -4.66 31.20
CA THR A 274 1.39 -4.25 30.93
C THR A 274 1.64 -3.95 29.44
N LYS A 275 0.62 -4.17 28.59
CA LYS A 275 0.62 -3.98 27.14
C LYS A 275 -0.61 -3.18 26.72
N ALA A 276 -0.59 -2.66 25.50
CA ALA A 276 -1.72 -1.95 24.91
C ALA A 276 -3.00 -2.80 24.95
N PHE A 277 -4.09 -2.25 25.46
CA PHE A 277 -5.41 -2.81 25.20
C PHE A 277 -5.82 -2.43 23.77
N VAL A 278 -6.06 -3.42 22.92
CA VAL A 278 -6.40 -3.25 21.49
C VAL A 278 -7.82 -3.70 21.25
N PHE A 279 -8.72 -2.74 21.07
CA PHE A 279 -10.14 -2.96 20.79
C PHE A 279 -10.46 -2.52 19.36
N ASN A 280 -11.06 -3.40 18.56
CA ASN A 280 -11.39 -3.13 17.15
C ASN A 280 -10.23 -2.45 16.37
N CYS A 281 -9.02 -3.01 16.50
CA CYS A 281 -7.79 -2.49 15.88
C CYS A 281 -7.45 -1.03 16.22
N SER A 282 -7.86 -0.59 17.40
CA SER A 282 -7.53 0.70 17.96
C SER A 282 -6.85 0.54 19.32
N ILE A 283 -5.84 1.36 19.57
CA ILE A 283 -5.12 1.46 20.84
C ILE A 283 -5.57 2.73 21.55
N ALA A 284 -5.93 2.61 22.83
CA ALA A 284 -6.23 3.76 23.66
C ALA A 284 -4.94 4.38 24.23
N CYS A 285 -4.75 5.67 24.00
CA CYS A 285 -3.62 6.46 24.49
C CYS A 285 -4.10 7.55 25.45
N SER A 286 -3.29 7.85 26.46
CA SER A 286 -3.52 8.97 27.38
C SER A 286 -2.23 9.67 27.74
N GLU A 287 -2.34 10.97 28.04
CA GLU A 287 -1.24 11.72 28.63
C GLU A 287 -1.00 11.23 30.06
N LYS A 288 0.27 11.09 30.44
CA LYS A 288 0.68 10.61 31.77
C LYS A 288 0.06 11.49 32.87
N GLY A 289 -0.61 10.85 33.83
CA GLY A 289 -1.27 11.54 34.94
C GLY A 289 -2.66 12.11 34.61
N THR A 290 -3.16 11.92 33.39
CA THR A 290 -4.51 12.35 33.00
C THR A 290 -5.47 11.16 32.87
N ARG A 291 -6.78 11.42 32.97
CA ARG A 291 -7.84 10.43 32.68
C ARG A 291 -8.44 10.56 31.28
N ALA A 292 -8.03 11.58 30.53
CA ALA A 292 -8.46 11.78 29.15
C ALA A 292 -7.73 10.79 28.26
N TRP A 293 -8.45 10.15 27.35
CA TRP A 293 -7.89 9.21 26.40
C TRP A 293 -8.40 9.48 24.99
N TYR A 294 -7.61 9.08 24.00
CA TYR A 294 -8.01 9.03 22.59
C TYR A 294 -7.57 7.72 21.97
N ALA A 295 -8.22 7.34 20.87
CA ALA A 295 -7.85 6.15 20.11
C ALA A 295 -6.86 6.50 18.99
N ILE A 296 -5.86 5.66 18.80
CA ILE A 296 -5.05 5.58 17.58
C ILE A 296 -5.27 4.22 16.92
N LEU A 297 -4.92 4.10 15.65
CA LEU A 297 -4.96 2.80 14.98
C LEU A 297 -3.82 1.92 15.49
N ALA A 298 -4.12 0.64 15.71
CA ALA A 298 -3.10 -0.36 15.94
C ALA A 298 -2.28 -0.54 14.65
N PRO A 299 -0.95 -0.74 14.74
CA PRO A 299 -0.12 -1.10 13.59
C PRO A 299 -0.69 -2.32 12.86
N ASP A 300 -0.60 -2.34 11.53
CA ASP A 300 -0.97 -3.52 10.76
C ASP A 300 -0.15 -4.72 11.24
N GLY A 301 -0.80 -5.88 11.37
CA GLY A 301 -0.23 -7.09 11.93
C GLY A 301 -0.46 -7.27 13.44
N THR A 302 -0.98 -6.26 14.13
CA THR A 302 -1.30 -6.36 15.56
C THR A 302 -2.34 -7.46 15.80
N THR A 303 -2.10 -8.29 16.82
CA THR A 303 -3.06 -9.29 17.30
C THR A 303 -3.51 -8.92 18.72
N SER A 304 -4.73 -9.26 19.08
CA SER A 304 -5.29 -9.02 20.42
C SER A 304 -6.23 -10.15 20.84
N ASP A 305 -6.74 -10.09 22.07
CA ASP A 305 -7.67 -11.09 22.58
C ASP A 305 -8.99 -11.08 21.81
N GLU A 306 -9.44 -9.92 21.34
CA GLU A 306 -10.68 -9.77 20.56
C GLU A 306 -10.48 -9.87 19.04
N CYS A 307 -9.26 -9.63 18.55
CA CYS A 307 -8.97 -9.58 17.12
C CYS A 307 -7.81 -10.48 16.73
N GLN A 308 -8.06 -11.39 15.77
CA GLN A 308 -7.03 -12.31 15.29
C GLN A 308 -5.87 -11.57 14.63
N LEU A 309 -6.16 -10.55 13.82
CA LEU A 309 -5.16 -9.77 13.08
C LEU A 309 -5.78 -8.45 12.60
N CYS A 310 -5.09 -7.35 12.85
CA CYS A 310 -5.45 -6.02 12.41
C CYS A 310 -4.82 -5.67 11.06
N LEU A 311 -5.64 -5.29 10.08
CA LEU A 311 -5.20 -4.90 8.73
C LEU A 311 -6.01 -3.71 8.21
N ALA A 312 -5.31 -2.63 7.87
CA ALA A 312 -5.87 -1.37 7.39
C ALA A 312 -6.94 -0.80 8.34
N GLY A 313 -6.65 -0.86 9.65
CA GLY A 313 -7.54 -0.40 10.72
C GLY A 313 -8.80 -1.26 10.94
N LYS A 314 -8.88 -2.45 10.35
CA LYS A 314 -10.01 -3.38 10.51
C LYS A 314 -9.56 -4.72 11.08
N CYS A 315 -10.41 -5.31 11.89
CA CYS A 315 -10.20 -6.68 12.34
C CYS A 315 -10.56 -7.67 11.23
N THR A 316 -9.62 -8.57 10.90
CA THR A 316 -9.84 -9.62 9.89
C THR A 316 -10.82 -10.69 10.35
N LYS A 317 -10.72 -11.10 11.61
CA LYS A 317 -11.61 -12.05 12.25
C LYS A 317 -11.66 -11.79 13.76
N PRO A 318 -12.85 -11.58 14.34
CA PRO A 318 -13.00 -11.56 15.78
C PRO A 318 -12.56 -12.89 16.37
N ARG A 319 -11.75 -12.86 17.42
CA ARG A 319 -11.55 -14.02 18.27
C ARG A 319 -12.79 -14.09 19.16
N LEU A 320 -13.79 -14.86 18.69
CA LEU A 320 -14.91 -15.23 19.55
C LEU A 320 -14.30 -15.95 20.74
N ASP A 321 -14.49 -15.40 21.94
CA ASP A 321 -14.14 -16.11 23.16
C ASP A 321 -14.74 -17.52 23.07
N GLN A 322 -13.85 -18.51 23.22
CA GLN A 322 -14.24 -19.82 23.71
C GLN A 322 -14.74 -19.64 25.14
N ASP A 323 -15.94 -19.11 25.29
CA ASP A 323 -16.77 -19.34 26.46
C ASP A 323 -18.21 -19.44 26.00
N ARG A 324 -18.49 -20.59 25.38
CA ARG A 324 -19.79 -21.22 25.53
C ARG A 324 -20.01 -21.45 27.04
N ARG A 325 -20.55 -20.44 27.74
CA ARG A 325 -21.57 -20.71 28.75
C ARG A 325 -22.83 -21.20 28.02
N ALA A 326 -22.80 -22.46 27.63
CA ALA A 326 -23.99 -23.22 27.25
C ALA A 326 -23.76 -24.71 27.55
N GLY A 327 -24.51 -25.19 28.55
CA GLY A 327 -24.67 -26.59 28.97
C GLY A 327 -24.17 -26.77 30.40
N SER A 328 -24.98 -27.02 31.43
CA SER A 328 -26.39 -27.42 31.60
C SER A 328 -26.66 -27.16 33.10
N GLY A 329 -27.83 -26.70 33.56
CA GLY A 329 -29.04 -27.48 33.42
C GLY A 329 -28.93 -28.81 34.18
N GLU A 330 -28.70 -28.76 35.49
CA GLU A 330 -29.26 -29.66 36.51
C GLU A 330 -29.23 -28.97 37.88
#